data_AF-A0A7W1GSH1-F1
#
_entry.id   AF-A0A7W1GSH1-F1
#
_cell.length_a   1.000
_cell.length_b   1.000
_cell.length_c   1.000
_cell.angle_alpha   90.00
_cell.angle_beta   90.00
_cell.angle_gamma   90.00
#
_symmetry.space_group_name_H-M   'P 1'
#
loop_
_entity.id
_entity.type
_entity.pdbx_description
1 polymer ?
#
loop_
_entity_poly.entity_id
_entity_poly.type
_entity_poly.pdbx_seq_one_letter_code
_entity_poly.pdbx_strand_id
1 'polypeptide(L)' 'MTTQAIVAPKKAKTTIYMAEEDERMLDEIFIKRLREKNKTDRSALLYEGIRLLFDKEITLSDHQ' A
#
# COMPACT_ATOMS: atom_id res chain seq x y z
N MET A 1 13.73 37.87 2.04
CA MET A 1 13.92 36.42 1.83
C MET A 1 12.57 35.77 2.00
N THR A 2 11.94 35.34 0.91
CA THR A 2 10.57 34.79 0.95
C THR A 2 10.68 33.29 1.13
N THR A 3 10.37 32.80 2.34
CA THR A 3 10.32 31.37 2.65
C THR A 3 9.14 30.77 1.89
N GLN A 4 9.39 30.09 0.78
CA GLN A 4 8.40 29.25 0.13
C GLN A 4 8.11 28.06 1.07
N ALA A 5 6.90 28.01 1.60
CA ALA A 5 6.40 26.81 2.25
C ALA A 5 6.34 25.69 1.21
N ILE A 6 7.21 24.70 1.35
CA ILE A 6 7.19 23.48 0.55
C ILE A 6 5.93 22.73 0.97
N VAL A 7 4.84 22.88 0.22
CA VAL A 7 3.63 22.08 0.41
C VAL A 7 4.00 20.66 0.00
N ALA A 8 4.36 19.83 0.96
CA ALA A 8 4.64 18.42 0.69
C ALA A 8 3.41 17.81 -0.01
N PRO A 9 3.59 17.09 -1.14
CA PRO A 9 2.47 16.45 -1.81
C PRO A 9 1.83 15.46 -0.84
N LYS A 10 0.49 15.57 -0.64
CA LYS A 10 -0.31 14.73 0.27
C LYS A 10 -0.18 13.21 0.05
N LYS A 11 0.36 12.79 -1.09
CA LYS A 11 0.53 11.38 -1.46
C LYS A 11 1.92 11.17 -2.04
N ALA A 12 2.72 10.35 -1.39
CA ALA A 12 3.98 9.87 -1.96
C ALA A 12 3.67 8.89 -3.10
N LYS A 13 4.38 9.03 -4.21
CA LYS A 13 4.40 8.04 -5.28
C LYS A 13 5.71 7.27 -5.17
N THR A 14 5.64 5.95 -5.24
CA THR A 14 6.81 5.09 -5.16
C THR A 14 6.73 4.01 -6.22
N THR A 15 7.89 3.59 -6.73
CA THR A 15 8.02 2.44 -7.62
C THR A 15 8.49 1.26 -6.78
N ILE A 16 7.79 0.13 -6.88
CA ILE A 16 8.12 -1.10 -6.17
C ILE A 16 8.57 -2.11 -7.22
N TYR A 17 9.73 -2.73 -6.99
CA TYR A 17 10.20 -3.86 -7.78
C TYR A 17 9.87 -5.13 -7.01
N MET A 18 9.25 -6.08 -7.69
CA MET A 18 8.82 -7.35 -7.11
C MET A 18 9.01 -8.48 -8.10
N ALA A 19 9.09 -9.71 -7.60
CA ALA A 19 9.24 -10.88 -8.46
C ALA A 19 7.96 -11.10 -9.29
N GLU A 20 8.09 -11.76 -10.43
CA GLU A 20 6.95 -12.01 -11.32
C GLU A 20 5.89 -12.87 -10.62
N GLU A 21 6.31 -13.81 -9.75
CA GLU A 21 5.42 -14.59 -8.90
C GLU A 21 4.54 -13.72 -8.00
N ASP A 22 5.14 -12.69 -7.39
CA ASP A 22 4.45 -11.80 -6.46
C ASP A 22 3.48 -10.87 -7.19
N GLU A 23 3.85 -10.42 -8.40
CA GLU A 23 2.96 -9.63 -9.25
C GLU A 23 1.73 -10.44 -9.69
N ARG A 24 1.94 -11.72 -10.07
CA ARG A 24 0.84 -12.64 -10.39
C ARG A 24 -0.10 -12.85 -9.20
N MET A 25 0.46 -13.02 -8.00
CA MET A 25 -0.34 -13.15 -6.78
C MET A 25 -1.17 -11.88 -6.49
N LEU A 26 -0.58 -10.69 -6.66
CA LEU A 26 -1.30 -9.41 -6.49
C LEU A 26 -2.46 -9.30 -7.49
N ASP A 27 -2.25 -9.73 -8.73
CA ASP A 27 -3.27 -9.73 -9.77
C ASP A 27 -4.43 -10.69 -9.46
N GLU A 28 -4.16 -11.87 -8.91
CA GLU A 28 -5.21 -12.81 -8.48
C GLU A 28 -6.10 -12.20 -7.39
N ILE A 29 -5.50 -11.54 -6.40
CA ILE A 29 -6.22 -10.85 -5.33
C ILE A 29 -7.06 -9.71 -5.90
N PHE A 30 -6.48 -8.92 -6.80
CA PHE A 30 -7.17 -7.84 -7.49
C PHE A 30 -8.38 -8.32 -8.28
N ILE A 31 -8.21 -9.37 -9.09
CA ILE A 31 -9.30 -9.98 -9.88
C ILE A 31 -10.41 -10.49 -8.96
N LYS A 32 -10.06 -11.15 -7.85
CA LYS A 32 -11.03 -11.65 -6.88
C LYS A 32 -11.88 -10.51 -6.30
N ARG A 33 -11.26 -9.43 -5.81
CA ARG A 33 -11.99 -8.28 -5.27
C ARG A 33 -12.85 -7.56 -6.30
N LEU A 34 -12.36 -7.47 -7.54
CA LEU A 34 -13.12 -6.89 -8.64
C LEU A 34 -14.41 -7.69 -8.90
N ARG A 35 -14.34 -9.03 -8.87
CA ARG A 35 -15.51 -9.92 -9.03
C ARG A 35 -16.50 -9.80 -7.87
N GLU A 36 -16.03 -9.54 -6.66
CA GLU A 36 -16.85 -9.29 -5.47
C GLU A 36 -17.55 -7.91 -5.47
N LYS A 37 -17.51 -7.18 -6.60
CA LYS A 37 -18.01 -5.80 -6.77
C LYS A 37 -17.36 -4.77 -5.85
N ASN A 38 -16.23 -5.13 -5.24
CA ASN A 38 -15.48 -4.25 -4.37
C ASN A 38 -14.48 -3.46 -5.23
N LYS A 39 -14.97 -2.39 -5.87
CA LYS A 39 -14.16 -1.52 -6.75
C LYS A 39 -12.91 -1.08 -6.00
N THR A 40 -11.78 -1.67 -6.34
CA THR A 40 -10.47 -1.41 -5.76
C THR A 40 -9.47 -1.16 -6.88
N ASP A 41 -8.36 -0.51 -6.56
CA ASP A 41 -7.18 -0.45 -7.43
C ASP A 41 -5.99 -1.17 -6.76
N ARG A 42 -4.95 -1.49 -7.53
CA ARG A 42 -3.75 -2.17 -7.01
C ARG A 42 -3.05 -1.38 -5.91
N SER A 43 -3.06 -0.05 -5.98
CA SER A 43 -2.43 0.81 -4.96
C SER A 43 -3.21 0.76 -3.65
N ALA A 44 -4.53 0.67 -3.71
CA ALA A 44 -5.37 0.48 -2.53
C ALA A 44 -5.11 -0.87 -1.84
N LEU A 45 -4.91 -1.95 -2.62
CA LEU A 45 -4.51 -3.26 -2.08
C LEU A 45 -3.16 -3.20 -1.37
N LEU A 46 -2.16 -2.58 -2.01
CA LEU A 46 -0.83 -2.42 -1.45
C LEU A 46 -0.86 -1.57 -0.18
N TYR A 47 -1.63 -0.47 -0.18
CA TYR A 47 -1.79 0.38 0.99
C TYR A 47 -2.42 -0.38 2.17
N GLU A 48 -3.45 -1.19 1.92
CA GLU A 48 -4.06 -2.03 2.95
C GLU A 48 -3.07 -3.05 3.50
N GLY A 49 -2.32 -3.74 2.63
CA GLY A 49 -1.29 -4.69 3.03
C GLY A 49 -0.21 -4.03 3.91
N ILE A 50 0.29 -2.85 3.50
CA ILE A 50 1.25 -2.08 4.29
C ILE A 50 0.67 -1.69 5.66
N ARG A 51 -0.59 -1.25 5.70
CA ARG A 51 -1.24 -0.88 6.96
C ARG A 51 -1.36 -2.08 7.90
N LEU A 52 -1.77 -3.24 7.40
CA LEU A 52 -1.88 -4.47 8.20
C LEU A 52 -0.51 -4.94 8.72
N LEU A 53 0.54 -4.81 7.91
CA LEU A 53 1.91 -5.12 8.34
C LEU A 53 2.38 -4.16 9.42
N PHE A 54 2.16 -2.86 9.24
CA PHE A 54 2.52 -1.83 10.21
C PHE A 54 1.79 -2.03 11.55
N ASP A 55 0.49 -2.27 11.52
CA ASP A 55 -0.32 -2.53 12.72
C ASP A 55 0.21 -3.76 13.48
N LYS A 56 0.61 -4.81 12.74
CA LYS A 56 1.23 -6.01 13.31
C LYS A 56 2.59 -5.72 13.94
N GLU A 57 3.44 -4.95 13.28
CA GLU A 57 4.77 -4.58 13.77
C GLU A 57 4.68 -3.73 15.04
N ILE A 58 3.76 -2.75 15.11
CA ILE A 58 3.54 -1.96 16.31
C ILE A 58 3.03 -2.84 17.46
N THR A 59 2.03 -3.68 17.19
CA THR A 59 1.48 -4.58 18.23
C THR A 59 2.55 -5.52 18.78
N LEU A 60 3.49 -5.97 17.95
CA LEU A 60 4.63 -6.79 18.40
C LEU A 60 5.66 -5.99 19.21
N SER A 61 5.82 -4.70 18.90
CA SER A 61 6.77 -3.81 19.58
C SER A 61 6.31 -3.41 20.98
N ASP A 62 4.99 -3.31 21.21
CA ASP A 62 4.41 -2.98 22.51
C ASP A 62 4.40 -4.16 23.51
N HIS A 63 4.82 -5.35 23.07
CA HIS A 63 4.89 -6.58 23.88
C HIS A 63 6.32 -7.06 24.16
N GLN A 64 7.34 -6.24 23.88
CA GLN A 64 8.74 -6.46 24.29
C GLN A 64 9.12 -5.52 25.44
#